data_AF-A0A0M1J4L5-F1
#
_entry.id   AF-A0A0M1J4L5-F1
#
_cell.length_a   1.000
_cell.length_b   1.000
_cell.length_c   1.000
_cell.angle_alpha   90.00
_cell.angle_beta   90.00
_cell.angle_gamma   90.00
#
_symmetry.space_group_name_H-M   'P 1'
#
loop_
_entity.id
_entity.type
_entity.pdbx_description
1 polymer ?
#
loop_
_entity_poly.entity_id
_entity_poly.type
_entity_poly.pdbx_seq_one_letter_code
_entity_poly.pdbx_strand_id
1 'polypeptide(L)'
;ASALAFNAWRIAKDHAIKLHNQHFTYQDDKQRLTVIIEYLYFQIHIVDRLTHTMVTPEDRQALISELAAKLGTIVQDNSYDLFGPGNYSHYFIDGLNNRNHEYSEFNLNADGPSYPMSRHLGHQIQQIMGTDATNRWLMDQVMDQDSQEIYRQITKTTHGLIS
;
A
#
# COMPACT_ATOMS: atom_id res chain seq x y z
N ALA A 1 -16.96 1.03 -2.71
CA ALA A 1 -15.56 0.74 -2.29
C ALA A 1 -15.31 0.57 -0.77
N SER A 2 -16.26 0.76 0.15
CA SER A 2 -15.97 0.80 1.61
C SER A 2 -15.34 -0.47 2.20
N ALA A 3 -15.85 -1.66 1.84
CA ALA A 3 -15.30 -2.92 2.34
C ALA A 3 -13.85 -3.16 1.84
N LEU A 4 -13.56 -2.75 0.61
CA LEU A 4 -12.21 -2.85 0.03
C LEU A 4 -11.23 -1.92 0.76
N ALA A 5 -11.63 -0.66 1.00
CA ALA A 5 -10.81 0.31 1.73
C ALA A 5 -10.50 -0.17 3.16
N PHE A 6 -11.50 -0.67 3.88
CA PHE A 6 -11.31 -1.22 5.22
C PHE A 6 -10.32 -2.40 5.24
N ASN A 7 -10.45 -3.33 4.29
CA ASN A 7 -9.53 -4.46 4.19
C ASN A 7 -8.13 -4.03 3.79
N ALA A 8 -7.97 -3.11 2.84
CA ALA A 8 -6.65 -2.62 2.42
C ALA A 8 -5.90 -1.92 3.57
N TRP A 9 -6.61 -1.11 4.37
CA TRP A 9 -6.08 -0.52 5.60
C TRP A 9 -5.64 -1.59 6.59
N ARG A 10 -6.49 -2.59 6.84
CA ARG A 10 -6.17 -3.69 7.76
C ARG A 10 -4.93 -4.45 7.31
N ILE A 11 -4.84 -4.83 6.04
CA ILE A 11 -3.68 -5.52 5.45
C ILE A 11 -2.42 -4.69 5.66
N ALA A 12 -2.43 -3.40 5.28
CA ALA A 12 -1.25 -2.53 5.44
C ALA A 12 -0.81 -2.40 6.90
N LYS A 13 -1.75 -2.21 7.83
CA LYS A 13 -1.49 -2.13 9.26
C LYS A 13 -0.94 -3.44 9.82
N ASP A 14 -1.50 -4.58 9.41
CA ASP A 14 -1.06 -5.91 9.85
C ASP A 14 0.39 -6.18 9.39
N HIS A 15 0.76 -5.77 8.17
CA HIS A 15 2.14 -5.89 7.69
C HIS A 15 3.12 -4.96 8.43
N ALA A 16 2.72 -3.73 8.76
CA ALA A 16 3.55 -2.87 9.61
C ALA A 16 3.77 -3.46 11.02
N ILE A 17 2.74 -4.09 11.60
CA ILE A 17 2.88 -4.82 12.87
C ILE A 17 3.79 -6.04 12.70
N LYS A 18 3.66 -6.77 11.59
CA LYS A 18 4.50 -7.93 11.27
C LYS A 18 5.98 -7.56 11.20
N LEU A 19 6.34 -6.47 10.53
CA LEU A 19 7.72 -5.98 10.49
C LEU A 19 8.26 -5.74 11.91
N HIS A 20 7.49 -5.07 12.77
CA HIS A 20 7.89 -4.86 14.16
C HIS A 20 8.11 -6.18 14.92
N ASN A 21 7.21 -7.15 14.74
CA ASN A 21 7.32 -8.47 15.36
C ASN A 21 8.51 -9.29 14.81
N GLN A 22 8.98 -8.98 13.61
CA GLN A 22 10.18 -9.56 13.00
C GLN A 22 11.47 -8.82 13.36
N HIS A 23 11.42 -7.96 14.38
CA HIS A 23 12.55 -7.18 14.90
C HIS A 23 13.06 -6.05 14.00
N PHE A 24 12.28 -5.66 12.97
CA PHE A 24 12.50 -4.39 12.29
C PHE A 24 12.04 -3.25 13.21
N THR A 25 12.78 -2.15 13.21
CA THR A 25 12.54 -1.05 14.15
C THR A 25 12.03 0.19 13.43
N TYR A 26 10.94 0.73 13.95
CA TYR A 26 10.47 2.07 13.61
C TYR A 26 11.06 3.08 14.59
N GLN A 27 11.46 4.24 14.09
CA GLN A 27 11.95 5.35 14.91
C GLN A 27 10.82 6.01 15.70
N ASP A 28 9.64 6.16 15.09
CA ASP A 28 8.45 6.75 15.69
C ASP A 28 7.16 6.29 14.98
N ASP A 29 6.00 6.72 15.51
CA ASP A 29 4.69 6.43 14.93
C ASP A 29 4.51 7.06 13.54
N LYS A 30 5.22 8.15 13.24
CA LYS A 30 5.16 8.81 11.93
C LYS A 30 5.81 7.94 10.86
N GLN A 31 6.97 7.37 11.14
CA GLN A 31 7.67 6.45 10.24
C GLN A 31 6.82 5.19 10.02
N ARG A 32 6.25 4.63 11.09
CA ARG A 32 5.35 3.48 11.00
C ARG A 32 4.11 3.78 10.14
N LEU A 33 3.46 4.93 10.33
CA LEU A 33 2.31 5.31 9.52
C LEU A 33 2.69 5.53 8.04
N THR A 34 3.88 6.07 7.78
CA THR A 34 4.38 6.28 6.41
C THR A 34 4.62 4.94 5.70
N VAL A 35 5.09 3.92 6.42
CA VAL A 35 5.17 2.54 5.88
C VAL A 35 3.79 1.94 5.58
N ILE A 36 2.81 2.16 6.47
CA ILE A 36 1.40 1.76 6.20
C ILE A 36 0.90 2.42 4.91
N ILE A 37 1.14 3.72 4.76
CA ILE A 37 0.76 4.47 3.56
C ILE A 37 1.44 3.92 2.30
N GLU A 38 2.72 3.56 2.36
CA GLU A 38 3.43 2.97 1.22
C GLU A 38 2.82 1.62 0.79
N TYR A 39 2.43 0.77 1.74
CA TYR A 39 1.68 -0.46 1.43
C TYR A 39 0.30 -0.17 0.83
N LEU A 40 -0.37 0.94 1.19
CA LEU A 40 -1.65 1.31 0.57
C LEU A 40 -1.48 1.74 -0.88
N TYR A 41 -0.42 2.49 -1.21
CA TYR A 41 -0.13 2.87 -2.59
C TYR A 41 0.08 1.64 -3.47
N PHE A 42 0.86 0.67 -2.98
CA PHE A 42 1.07 -0.60 -3.65
C PHE A 42 -0.24 -1.37 -3.86
N GLN A 43 -1.09 -1.45 -2.84
CA GLN A 43 -2.38 -2.13 -2.93
C GLN A 43 -3.34 -1.46 -3.92
N ILE A 44 -3.46 -0.13 -3.91
CA ILE A 44 -4.33 0.60 -4.85
C ILE A 44 -3.89 0.34 -6.29
N HIS A 45 -2.57 0.37 -6.55
CA HIS A 45 -2.06 0.04 -7.88
C HIS A 45 -2.41 -1.39 -8.31
N ILE A 46 -2.27 -2.37 -7.41
CA ILE A 46 -2.68 -3.76 -7.70
C ILE A 46 -4.17 -3.83 -8.04
N VAL A 47 -5.03 -3.16 -7.27
CA VAL A 47 -6.48 -3.13 -7.51
C VAL A 47 -6.78 -2.52 -8.89
N ASP A 48 -6.15 -1.40 -9.26
CA ASP A 48 -6.34 -0.79 -10.59
C ASP A 48 -5.97 -1.75 -11.72
N ARG A 49 -4.80 -2.41 -11.61
CA ARG A 49 -4.33 -3.36 -12.63
C ARG A 49 -5.22 -4.61 -12.74
N LEU A 50 -5.71 -5.14 -11.62
CA LEU A 50 -6.65 -6.27 -11.62
C LEU A 50 -7.98 -5.88 -12.26
N THR A 51 -8.51 -4.71 -11.89
CA THR A 51 -9.85 -4.28 -12.32
C THR A 51 -9.87 -3.83 -13.78
N HIS A 52 -8.71 -3.44 -14.34
CA HIS A 52 -8.54 -3.20 -15.77
C HIS A 52 -9.04 -4.35 -16.66
N THR A 53 -8.94 -5.60 -16.20
CA THR A 53 -9.39 -6.78 -16.98
C THR A 53 -10.77 -7.30 -16.56
N MET A 54 -11.37 -6.72 -15.51
CA MET A 54 -12.61 -7.24 -14.90
C MET A 54 -13.83 -6.36 -15.15
N VAL A 55 -13.64 -5.04 -15.29
CA VAL A 55 -14.73 -4.07 -15.40
C VAL A 55 -14.48 -3.07 -16.52
N THR A 56 -15.49 -2.25 -16.85
CA THR A 56 -15.37 -1.18 -17.85
C THR A 56 -14.37 -0.12 -17.40
N PRO A 57 -13.75 0.66 -18.32
CA PRO A 57 -12.89 1.78 -17.94
C PRO A 57 -13.57 2.79 -17.02
N GLU A 58 -14.86 3.06 -17.23
CA GLU A 58 -15.66 3.99 -16.43
C GLU A 58 -15.87 3.47 -15.00
N ASP A 59 -16.26 2.19 -14.86
CA ASP A 59 -16.46 1.55 -13.56
C ASP A 59 -15.13 1.42 -12.80
N ARG A 60 -14.04 1.10 -13.51
CA ARG A 60 -12.69 1.09 -12.94
C ARG A 60 -12.33 2.46 -12.37
N GLN A 61 -12.48 3.52 -13.16
CA GLN A 61 -12.15 4.87 -12.73
C GLN A 61 -12.96 5.28 -11.50
N ALA A 62 -14.27 4.98 -11.49
CA ALA A 62 -15.14 5.24 -10.35
C ALA A 62 -14.69 4.46 -9.10
N LEU A 63 -14.38 3.17 -9.24
CA LEU A 63 -13.92 2.31 -8.16
C LEU A 63 -12.61 2.80 -7.55
N ILE A 64 -11.60 3.09 -8.38
CA ILE A 64 -10.28 3.52 -7.89
C ILE A 64 -10.36 4.90 -7.24
N SER A 65 -11.16 5.82 -7.80
CA SER A 65 -11.37 7.14 -7.20
C SER A 65 -12.07 7.03 -5.84
N GLU A 66 -13.10 6.19 -5.73
CA GLU A 66 -13.81 5.97 -4.46
C GLU A 66 -12.93 5.26 -3.42
N LEU A 67 -12.12 4.29 -3.84
CA LEU A 67 -11.16 3.59 -2.98
C LEU A 67 -10.12 4.56 -2.42
N ALA A 68 -9.49 5.36 -3.29
CA ALA A 68 -8.49 6.35 -2.89
C ALA A 68 -9.06 7.39 -1.92
N ALA A 69 -10.27 7.91 -2.20
CA ALA A 69 -10.92 8.88 -1.32
C ALA A 69 -11.22 8.31 0.09
N LYS A 70 -11.71 7.06 0.15
CA LYS A 70 -11.99 6.39 1.44
C LYS A 70 -10.71 6.10 2.22
N LEU A 71 -9.67 5.61 1.57
CA LEU A 71 -8.36 5.40 2.21
C LEU A 71 -7.75 6.73 2.67
N GLY A 72 -7.88 7.80 1.87
CA GLY A 72 -7.47 9.14 2.27
C GLY A 72 -8.20 9.66 3.50
N THR A 73 -9.49 9.34 3.66
CA THR A 73 -10.25 9.64 4.89
C THR A 73 -9.72 8.85 6.08
N ILE A 74 -9.48 7.54 5.92
CA ILE A 74 -8.91 6.71 6.99
C ILE A 74 -7.53 7.23 7.41
N VAL A 75 -6.67 7.59 6.45
CA VAL A 75 -5.35 8.17 6.71
C VAL A 75 -5.48 9.51 7.42
N GLN A 76 -6.42 10.37 7.00
CA GLN A 76 -6.70 11.65 7.67
C GLN A 76 -7.06 11.46 9.13
N ASP A 77 -8.03 10.59 9.43
CA ASP A 77 -8.52 10.39 10.79
C ASP A 77 -7.42 9.83 11.69
N ASN A 78 -6.71 8.77 11.24
CA ASN A 78 -5.62 8.18 12.02
C ASN A 78 -4.45 9.14 12.22
N SER A 79 -4.12 9.95 11.21
CA SER A 79 -3.05 10.95 11.32
C SER A 79 -3.44 12.08 12.26
N TYR A 80 -4.70 12.52 12.22
CA TYR A 80 -5.23 13.55 13.11
C TYR A 80 -5.17 13.10 14.56
N ASP A 81 -5.59 11.86 14.85
CA ASP A 81 -5.56 11.30 16.18
C ASP A 81 -4.14 11.18 16.75
N LEU A 82 -3.16 10.85 15.90
CA LEU A 82 -1.76 10.67 16.32
C LEU A 82 -0.97 11.98 16.38
N PHE A 83 -1.21 12.91 15.47
CA PHE A 83 -0.32 14.06 15.22
C PHE A 83 -1.03 15.42 15.31
N GLY A 84 -2.35 15.43 15.53
CA GLY A 84 -3.15 16.64 15.58
C GLY A 84 -3.53 17.18 14.20
N PRO A 85 -3.95 18.45 14.10
CA PRO A 85 -4.45 19.03 12.86
C PRO A 85 -3.43 19.02 11.71
N GLY A 86 -3.87 18.60 10.52
CA GLY A 86 -3.06 18.59 9.30
C GLY A 86 -3.87 18.16 8.08
N ASN A 87 -3.31 18.37 6.89
CA ASN A 87 -3.95 18.03 5.61
C ASN A 87 -3.44 16.69 5.05
N TYR A 88 -3.60 15.62 5.82
CA TYR A 88 -3.00 14.32 5.54
C TYR A 88 -3.65 13.60 4.35
N SER A 89 -4.96 13.76 4.14
CA SER A 89 -5.63 13.19 2.97
C SER A 89 -5.08 13.75 1.67
N HIS A 90 -4.80 15.06 1.61
CA HIS A 90 -4.20 15.68 0.43
C HIS A 90 -2.81 15.13 0.14
N TYR A 91 -1.93 15.08 1.15
CA TYR A 91 -0.60 14.49 0.99
C TYR A 91 -0.63 13.00 0.61
N PHE A 92 -1.62 12.25 1.11
CA PHE A 92 -1.85 10.88 0.70
C PHE A 92 -2.21 10.77 -0.78
N ILE A 93 -3.11 11.61 -1.28
CA ILE A 93 -3.50 11.60 -2.71
C ILE A 93 -2.34 12.03 -3.61
N ASP A 94 -1.57 13.05 -3.22
CA ASP A 94 -0.39 13.47 -3.98
C ASP A 94 0.67 12.36 -4.03
N GLY A 95 0.93 11.70 -2.90
CA GLY A 95 1.83 10.57 -2.82
C GLY A 95 1.36 9.38 -3.66
N LEU A 96 0.06 9.07 -3.63
CA LEU A 96 -0.56 8.02 -4.44
C LEU A 96 -0.39 8.30 -5.93
N ASN A 97 -0.64 9.52 -6.39
CA ASN A 97 -0.47 9.89 -7.80
C ASN A 97 0.99 9.70 -8.25
N ASN A 98 1.95 10.13 -7.42
CA ASN A 98 3.36 9.92 -7.70
C ASN A 98 3.73 8.43 -7.74
N ARG A 99 3.28 7.63 -6.77
CA ARG A 99 3.56 6.17 -6.76
C ARG A 99 2.90 5.47 -7.95
N ASN A 100 1.68 5.85 -8.35
CA ASN A 100 1.01 5.27 -9.51
C ASN A 100 1.78 5.52 -10.80
N HIS A 101 2.37 6.72 -10.97
CA HIS A 101 3.24 7.02 -12.11
C HIS A 101 4.51 6.16 -12.12
N GLU A 102 5.11 5.90 -10.97
CA GLU A 102 6.28 5.02 -10.89
C GLU A 102 5.90 3.55 -11.13
N TYR A 103 4.80 3.08 -10.52
CA TYR A 103 4.36 1.71 -10.68
C TYR A 103 3.85 1.39 -12.10
N SER A 104 3.41 2.38 -12.88
CA SER A 104 3.00 2.15 -14.27
C SER A 104 4.13 1.65 -15.18
N GLU A 105 5.39 1.85 -14.77
CA GLU A 105 6.58 1.35 -15.47
C GLU A 105 6.85 -0.15 -15.21
N PHE A 106 6.13 -0.76 -14.27
CA PHE A 106 6.34 -2.16 -13.90
C PHE A 106 5.15 -3.05 -14.27
N ASN A 107 5.44 -4.36 -14.34
CA ASN A 107 4.44 -5.35 -14.71
C ASN A 107 3.80 -5.99 -13.47
N LEU A 108 2.50 -6.24 -13.57
CA LEU A 108 1.74 -7.15 -12.71
C LEU A 108 1.33 -8.34 -13.57
N ASN A 109 1.83 -9.53 -13.21
CA ASN A 109 1.60 -10.77 -13.96
C ASN A 109 0.54 -11.62 -13.26
N ALA A 110 0.11 -12.73 -13.88
CA ALA A 110 -0.82 -13.68 -13.26
C ALA A 110 -0.31 -14.21 -11.90
N ASP A 111 1.00 -14.44 -11.80
CA ASP A 111 1.65 -14.93 -10.58
C ASP A 111 1.92 -13.84 -9.53
N GLY A 112 1.66 -12.56 -9.86
CA GLY A 112 1.81 -11.43 -8.94
C GLY A 112 2.73 -10.31 -9.44
N PRO A 113 3.16 -9.41 -8.53
CA PRO A 113 4.00 -8.27 -8.86
C PRO A 113 5.34 -8.75 -9.41
N SER A 114 5.78 -8.15 -10.52
CA SER A 114 7.11 -8.44 -11.06
C SER A 114 8.22 -8.11 -10.06
N TYR A 115 9.39 -8.71 -10.24
CA TYR A 115 10.54 -8.42 -9.38
C TYR A 115 10.87 -6.92 -9.29
N PRO A 116 10.92 -6.14 -10.40
CA PRO A 116 11.14 -4.69 -10.32
C PRO A 116 10.07 -3.96 -9.48
N MET A 117 8.80 -4.35 -9.59
CA MET A 117 7.71 -3.76 -8.81
C MET A 117 7.87 -4.02 -7.31
N SER A 118 8.18 -5.28 -6.95
CA SER A 118 8.42 -5.69 -5.56
C SER A 118 9.67 -4.99 -5.00
N ARG A 119 10.73 -4.89 -5.82
CA ARG A 119 11.96 -4.16 -5.51
C ARG A 119 11.71 -2.69 -5.26
N HIS A 120 10.83 -2.07 -6.05
CA HIS A 120 10.45 -0.68 -5.87
C HIS A 120 9.76 -0.45 -4.52
N LEU A 121 8.79 -1.28 -4.16
CA LEU A 121 8.16 -1.24 -2.83
C LEU A 121 9.20 -1.38 -1.71
N GLY A 122 10.06 -2.39 -1.79
CA GLY A 122 11.15 -2.59 -0.81
C GLY A 122 12.08 -1.39 -0.70
N HIS A 123 12.41 -0.76 -1.83
CA HIS A 123 13.23 0.44 -1.87
C HIS A 123 12.55 1.64 -1.19
N GLN A 124 11.26 1.89 -1.45
CA GLN A 124 10.52 2.99 -0.81
C GLN A 124 10.44 2.80 0.71
N ILE A 125 10.12 1.58 1.17
CA ILE A 125 10.07 1.26 2.60
C ILE A 125 11.46 1.38 3.25
N GLN A 126 12.54 0.95 2.57
CA GLN A 126 13.91 1.13 3.06
C GLN A 126 14.29 2.61 3.18
N GLN A 127 13.88 3.47 2.24
CA GLN A 127 14.13 4.92 2.34
C GLN A 127 13.42 5.53 3.55
N ILE A 128 12.21 5.05 3.88
CA ILE A 128 11.45 5.50 5.05
C ILE A 128 12.12 5.03 6.35
N MET A 129 12.51 3.75 6.43
CA MET A 129 12.99 3.11 7.66
C MET A 129 14.50 3.24 7.90
N GLY A 130 15.27 3.67 6.90
CA GLY A 130 16.73 3.76 6.96
C GLY A 130 17.41 2.39 6.92
N THR A 131 18.75 2.39 6.81
CA THR A 131 19.57 1.18 6.61
C THR A 131 20.40 0.82 7.85
N ASP A 132 19.86 1.07 9.04
CA ASP A 132 20.54 0.68 10.27
C ASP A 132 20.66 -0.86 10.38
N ALA A 133 21.47 -1.33 11.34
CA ALA A 133 21.73 -2.76 11.48
C ALA A 133 20.44 -3.58 11.71
N THR A 134 19.44 -2.99 12.37
CA THR A 134 18.12 -3.59 12.61
C THR A 134 17.29 -3.71 11.33
N ASN A 135 17.44 -2.78 10.38
CA ASN A 135 16.69 -2.74 9.13
C ASN A 135 17.50 -3.21 7.91
N ARG A 136 18.63 -3.89 8.13
CA ARG A 136 19.52 -4.37 7.06
C ARG A 136 18.86 -5.31 6.05
N TRP A 137 17.95 -6.17 6.52
CA TRP A 137 17.24 -7.18 5.73
C TRP A 137 15.82 -6.75 5.36
N LEU A 138 15.48 -5.47 5.57
CA LEU A 138 14.12 -4.97 5.37
C LEU A 138 13.72 -5.05 3.90
N MET A 139 14.63 -4.68 2.99
CA MET A 139 14.39 -4.77 1.56
C MET A 139 14.04 -6.20 1.13
N ASP A 140 14.80 -7.20 1.56
CA ASP A 140 14.54 -8.62 1.24
C ASP A 140 13.22 -9.10 1.85
N GLN A 141 12.94 -8.76 3.11
CA GLN A 141 11.67 -9.08 3.77
C GLN A 141 10.46 -8.51 2.99
N VAL A 142 10.53 -7.24 2.60
CA VAL A 142 9.44 -6.60 1.87
C VAL A 142 9.28 -7.19 0.48
N MET A 143 10.39 -7.40 -0.24
CA MET A 143 10.38 -7.91 -1.60
C MET A 143 9.88 -9.35 -1.67
N ASP A 144 10.42 -10.24 -0.85
CA ASP A 144 10.22 -11.68 -1.00
C ASP A 144 9.00 -12.20 -0.23
N GLN A 145 8.55 -11.47 0.80
CA GLN A 145 7.43 -11.87 1.64
C GLN A 145 6.25 -10.91 1.53
N ASP A 146 6.42 -9.64 1.93
CA ASP A 146 5.28 -8.75 2.09
C ASP A 146 4.60 -8.44 0.75
N SER A 147 5.37 -8.18 -0.31
CA SER A 147 4.81 -7.89 -1.64
C SER A 147 3.86 -9.01 -2.12
N GLN A 148 4.27 -10.27 -1.93
CA GLN A 148 3.54 -11.45 -2.38
C GLN A 148 2.36 -11.79 -1.48
N GLU A 149 2.51 -11.60 -0.16
CA GLU A 149 1.41 -11.78 0.79
C GLU A 149 0.32 -10.72 0.59
N ILE A 150 0.70 -9.44 0.47
CA ILE A 150 -0.21 -8.34 0.22
C ILE A 150 -0.96 -8.56 -1.10
N TYR A 151 -0.23 -8.90 -2.17
CA TYR A 151 -0.84 -9.24 -3.46
C TYR A 151 -1.91 -10.32 -3.31
N ARG A 152 -1.59 -11.46 -2.67
CA ARG A 152 -2.55 -12.55 -2.47
C ARG A 152 -3.80 -12.10 -1.68
N GLN A 153 -3.61 -11.34 -0.61
CA GLN A 153 -4.69 -10.89 0.26
C GLN A 153 -5.60 -9.86 -0.43
N ILE A 154 -5.03 -8.86 -1.10
CA ILE A 154 -5.81 -7.83 -1.78
C ILE A 154 -6.51 -8.38 -3.02
N THR A 155 -5.86 -9.24 -3.81
CA THR A 155 -6.46 -9.91 -4.97
C THR A 155 -7.69 -10.73 -4.56
N LYS A 156 -7.57 -11.52 -3.49
CA LYS A 156 -8.71 -12.27 -2.92
C LYS A 156 -9.86 -11.35 -2.51
N THR A 157 -9.54 -10.23 -1.86
CA THR A 157 -10.53 -9.24 -1.42
C THR A 157 -11.23 -8.59 -2.61
N THR A 158 -10.47 -8.17 -3.62
CA THR A 158 -10.97 -7.54 -4.85
C THR A 158 -11.91 -8.48 -5.62
N HIS A 159 -11.50 -9.72 -5.86
CA HIS A 159 -12.36 -10.70 -6.55
C HIS A 159 -13.66 -10.98 -5.80
N GLY A 160 -13.63 -11.08 -4.47
CA GLY A 160 -14.83 -11.32 -3.67
C GLY A 160 -15.81 -10.14 -3.60
N LEU A 161 -15.41 -8.95 -4.03
CA LEU A 161 -16.25 -7.74 -4.00
C LEU A 161 -16.72 -7.28 -5.39
N ILE A 162 -16.07 -7.75 -6.46
CA ILE A 162 -16.35 -7.38 -7.86
C ILE A 162 -17.08 -8.51 -8.61
N SER A 163 -17.23 -9.69 -7.99
CA SER A 163 -17.98 -10.84 -8.52
C SER A 163 -19.47 -10.57 -8.69
#